data_AF-A0AAV6GR25-F1
#
_entry.id   AF-A0AAV6GR25-F1
#
_cell.length_a   1.000
_cell.length_b   1.000
_cell.length_c   1.000
_cell.angle_alpha   90.00
_cell.angle_beta   90.00
_cell.angle_gamma   90.00
#
_symmetry.space_group_name_H-M   'P 1'
#
loop_
_entity.id
_entity.type
_entity.pdbx_description
1 polymer ?
#
loop_
_entity_poly.entity_id
_entity_poly.type
_entity_poly.pdbx_seq_one_letter_code
_entity_poly.pdbx_strand_id
1 'polypeptide(L)'
;MDQWNPVESDEDMPTITQERAWNNFNKEMEGVFHSDLSERVRPYLDLIDSLRMIGIDQDLTLPAIAVIGDQSSGKSSVLEALSGVALPRGSGIVTRCPLMLKLRKLKGGVQWKAIISYKDTTIEFTDPSLAEDYVNEAQNELAGDGVGICDELISLEIMSPDVCDLTLIDLPGIARVPVKGQPEDIGDQIKSLILSFIEKSETIILVVVPCNVDIATTEALRMAQDVDPEGKRTLAILTKPDLIDRGTEKNVLDIVNNRVIPLSKGYIVVKCRGQQQIQDKIPLAEATRMERDFFRQHKYFSGLLNEEKATTQCLSTKLTQDLVDHIKKALPTLSEQVKMELLQSRTLVSECTEGPPSEPQQKKAYLIEILTLFNENINNLSAGEVVNEENLFIILRSHFQLWNTELLNSQESYAKMVQDAAKEYDLKHRGRELPGFSNYKVFEMVVQKLVKKLEGPALETLKVIRETVQAQLNDVSKTCFSNYPFLHCVAMNKIDQIQSKQEVKVVERIREQFEMEKLVYTQDTIYFKALTKMEESSPVNWADFDTRNKYPEMLQAYYEIVIQRLADQIPMLIQFFLLKQSARVLCTEMLSLIEGVDLDKALCEGSDAGRRRNELQSRIERLSLAQEKLSHFL
;
A
#
# COMPACT_ATOMS: atom_id res chain seq x y z
N MET A 1 76.66 -60.11 -54.71
CA MET A 1 76.95 -61.19 -53.74
C MET A 1 77.06 -60.52 -52.39
N ASP A 2 75.94 -60.11 -51.78
CA ASP A 2 74.91 -60.90 -51.05
C ASP A 2 75.14 -60.65 -49.55
N GLN A 3 74.37 -59.73 -48.95
CA GLN A 3 73.24 -59.97 -48.04
C GLN A 3 73.59 -60.81 -46.79
N TRP A 4 73.30 -60.30 -45.59
CA TRP A 4 72.29 -60.82 -44.62
C TRP A 4 72.47 -60.22 -43.20
N ASN A 5 71.33 -59.99 -42.55
CA ASN A 5 71.06 -59.31 -41.26
C ASN A 5 71.83 -59.82 -40.03
N PRO A 6 71.79 -59.03 -38.93
CA PRO A 6 71.59 -59.59 -37.60
C PRO A 6 70.31 -59.07 -36.92
N VAL A 7 69.80 -59.93 -36.03
CA VAL A 7 68.53 -59.93 -35.29
C VAL A 7 68.63 -59.12 -33.99
N GLU A 8 67.47 -58.64 -33.53
CA GLU A 8 67.13 -57.87 -32.31
C GLU A 8 67.66 -58.42 -30.98
N SER A 9 67.89 -57.50 -30.03
CA SER A 9 67.53 -57.68 -28.62
C SER A 9 67.32 -56.32 -27.94
N ASP A 10 66.08 -56.07 -27.51
CA ASP A 10 65.61 -54.92 -26.73
C ASP A 10 66.26 -54.84 -25.34
N GLU A 11 66.71 -53.64 -24.95
CA GLU A 11 66.77 -53.21 -23.53
C GLU A 11 66.41 -51.71 -23.45
N ASP A 12 65.13 -51.43 -23.23
CA ASP A 12 64.59 -50.13 -22.81
C ASP A 12 64.66 -49.98 -21.27
N MET A 13 65.20 -48.86 -20.78
CA MET A 13 65.13 -48.41 -19.38
C MET A 13 64.44 -47.02 -19.32
N PRO A 14 63.42 -46.81 -18.47
CA PRO A 14 62.44 -45.72 -18.65
C PRO A 14 62.76 -44.44 -17.87
N THR A 15 62.61 -43.27 -18.51
CA THR A 15 62.67 -41.92 -17.91
C THR A 15 61.30 -41.25 -17.76
N ILE A 16 60.20 -42.01 -17.69
CA ILE A 16 58.83 -41.48 -17.77
C ILE A 16 58.10 -41.39 -16.39
N THR A 17 58.75 -41.76 -15.28
CA THR A 17 58.07 -41.87 -13.97
C THR A 17 58.03 -40.58 -13.13
N GLN A 18 58.91 -39.61 -13.31
CA GLN A 18 58.89 -38.37 -12.49
C GLN A 18 57.94 -37.29 -13.04
N GLU A 19 57.85 -37.12 -14.35
CA GLU A 19 56.91 -36.16 -14.96
C GLU A 19 55.45 -36.64 -14.88
N ARG A 20 55.21 -37.95 -14.97
CA ARG A 20 53.89 -38.53 -14.70
C ARG A 20 53.53 -38.50 -13.22
N ALA A 21 54.48 -38.63 -12.30
CA ALA A 21 54.22 -38.47 -10.88
C ALA A 21 53.88 -37.01 -10.53
N TRP A 22 54.57 -36.03 -11.13
CA TRP A 22 54.30 -34.61 -10.93
C TRP A 22 52.97 -34.16 -11.58
N ASN A 23 52.69 -34.64 -12.80
CA ASN A 23 51.42 -34.38 -13.47
C ASN A 23 50.23 -35.15 -12.84
N ASN A 24 50.41 -36.37 -12.32
CA ASN A 24 49.35 -37.06 -11.60
C ASN A 24 49.09 -36.45 -10.21
N PHE A 25 50.11 -35.93 -9.53
CA PHE A 25 49.95 -35.24 -8.24
C PHE A 25 49.21 -33.89 -8.39
N ASN A 26 49.46 -33.16 -9.49
CA ASN A 26 48.68 -31.95 -9.83
C ASN A 26 47.25 -32.29 -10.28
N LYS A 27 47.04 -33.42 -10.97
CA LYS A 27 45.71 -33.88 -11.41
C LYS A 27 44.83 -34.37 -10.25
N GLU A 28 45.42 -34.84 -9.15
CA GLU A 28 44.70 -35.11 -7.89
C GLU A 28 44.31 -33.83 -7.12
N MET A 29 44.90 -32.67 -7.43
CA MET A 29 44.56 -31.38 -6.80
C MET A 29 43.58 -30.51 -7.61
N GLU A 30 43.41 -30.77 -8.91
CA GLU A 30 42.53 -29.99 -9.82
C GLU A 30 41.04 -30.37 -9.78
N GLY A 31 40.57 -31.17 -8.82
CA GLY A 31 39.20 -31.71 -8.84
C GLY A 31 38.49 -31.86 -7.50
N VAL A 32 38.93 -31.16 -6.44
CA VAL A 32 38.43 -31.39 -5.06
C VAL A 32 37.46 -30.30 -4.59
N PHE A 33 36.54 -29.90 -5.47
CA PHE A 33 35.22 -29.46 -5.01
C PHE A 33 34.28 -30.60 -5.37
N HIS A 34 33.76 -31.30 -4.36
CA HIS A 34 32.79 -32.39 -4.53
C HIS A 34 31.69 -32.00 -5.53
N SER A 35 31.79 -32.50 -6.77
CA SER A 35 30.83 -32.21 -7.85
C SER A 35 29.40 -32.57 -7.43
N ASP A 36 29.24 -33.63 -6.65
CA ASP A 36 27.95 -34.10 -6.12
C ASP A 36 27.28 -33.13 -5.14
N LEU A 37 28.05 -32.38 -4.35
CA LEU A 37 27.47 -31.42 -3.40
C LEU A 37 26.97 -30.18 -4.15
N SER A 38 27.72 -29.73 -5.15
CA SER A 38 27.36 -28.55 -5.96
C SER A 38 26.05 -28.75 -6.74
N GLU A 39 25.77 -29.96 -7.24
CA GLU A 39 24.54 -30.25 -7.98
C GLU A 39 23.29 -30.28 -7.11
N ARG A 40 23.41 -30.69 -5.84
CA ARG A 40 22.28 -30.74 -4.90
C ARG A 40 21.97 -29.40 -4.25
N VAL A 41 22.95 -28.52 -4.16
CA VAL A 41 22.86 -27.24 -3.45
C VAL A 41 22.38 -26.11 -4.36
N ARG A 42 22.87 -26.08 -5.60
CA ARG A 42 22.64 -24.99 -6.55
C ARG A 42 21.15 -24.66 -6.80
N PRO A 43 20.23 -25.63 -6.95
CA PRO A 43 18.82 -25.30 -7.17
C PRO A 43 18.20 -24.48 -6.03
N TYR A 44 18.58 -24.75 -4.77
CA TYR A 44 18.07 -24.00 -3.61
C TYR A 44 18.55 -22.55 -3.60
N LEU A 45 19.81 -22.33 -3.97
CA LEU A 45 20.39 -20.98 -4.06
C LEU A 45 19.82 -20.20 -5.24
N ASP A 46 19.60 -20.86 -6.38
CA ASP A 46 18.97 -20.26 -7.56
C ASP A 46 17.52 -19.87 -7.26
N LEU A 47 16.78 -20.70 -6.52
CA LEU A 47 15.42 -20.38 -6.07
C LEU A 47 15.40 -19.09 -5.23
N ILE A 48 16.19 -19.02 -4.16
CA ILE A 48 16.20 -17.85 -3.26
C ILE A 48 16.59 -16.57 -4.01
N ASP A 49 17.60 -16.64 -4.87
CA ASP A 49 17.98 -15.47 -5.67
C ASP A 49 16.91 -15.08 -6.68
N SER A 50 16.20 -16.05 -7.25
CA SER A 50 15.07 -15.77 -8.14
C SER A 50 13.89 -15.11 -7.41
N LEU A 51 13.68 -15.43 -6.12
CA LEU A 51 12.66 -14.78 -5.27
C LEU A 51 13.07 -13.34 -4.93
N ARG A 52 14.36 -13.09 -4.65
CA ARG A 52 14.91 -11.74 -4.49
C ARG A 52 14.76 -10.91 -5.75
N MET A 53 15.03 -11.48 -6.93
CA MET A 53 14.86 -10.77 -8.20
C MET A 53 13.40 -10.34 -8.48
N ILE A 54 12.42 -11.09 -7.96
CA ILE A 54 11.00 -10.73 -8.05
C ILE A 54 10.64 -9.60 -7.07
N GLY A 55 11.52 -9.30 -6.10
CA GLY A 55 11.31 -8.29 -5.07
C GLY A 55 10.49 -8.79 -3.88
N ILE A 56 10.51 -10.10 -3.59
CA ILE A 56 9.80 -10.68 -2.43
C ILE A 56 10.43 -10.26 -1.11
N ASP A 57 11.71 -9.89 -1.11
CA ASP A 57 12.44 -9.36 0.04
C ASP A 57 11.87 -8.06 0.60
N GLN A 58 11.00 -7.37 -0.16
CA GLN A 58 10.21 -6.22 0.31
C GLN A 58 9.06 -6.62 1.23
N ASP A 59 8.51 -7.83 1.05
CA ASP A 59 7.32 -8.32 1.74
C ASP A 59 7.64 -9.40 2.78
N LEU A 60 8.67 -10.21 2.53
CA LEU A 60 9.01 -11.39 3.32
C LEU A 60 10.52 -11.52 3.50
N THR A 61 10.93 -12.12 4.62
CA THR A 61 12.34 -12.37 4.91
C THR A 61 12.83 -13.61 4.16
N LEU A 62 13.95 -13.47 3.45
CA LEU A 62 14.57 -14.56 2.69
C LEU A 62 15.85 -15.04 3.37
N PRO A 63 16.11 -16.37 3.41
CA PRO A 63 17.31 -16.92 4.02
C PRO A 63 18.61 -16.33 3.48
N ALA A 64 19.46 -15.82 4.38
CA ALA A 64 20.72 -15.16 4.03
C ALA A 64 21.81 -15.45 5.06
N ILE A 65 23.07 -15.12 4.73
CA ILE A 65 24.18 -15.09 5.69
C ILE A 65 24.63 -13.65 5.83
N ALA A 66 24.53 -13.09 7.04
CA ALA A 66 25.02 -11.75 7.35
C ALA A 66 26.38 -11.83 8.05
N VAL A 67 27.38 -11.13 7.52
CA VAL A 67 28.74 -11.12 8.06
C VAL A 67 28.94 -9.89 8.92
N ILE A 68 29.22 -10.11 10.20
CA ILE A 68 29.42 -9.05 11.20
C ILE A 68 30.79 -9.18 11.87
N GLY A 69 31.34 -8.06 12.30
CA GLY A 69 32.64 -8.04 12.97
C GLY A 69 33.04 -6.63 13.37
N ASP A 70 33.88 -6.54 14.40
CA ASP A 70 34.50 -5.27 14.78
C ASP A 70 35.38 -4.75 13.63
N GLN A 71 35.57 -3.43 13.55
CA GLN A 71 36.47 -2.84 12.57
C GLN A 71 37.87 -3.49 12.67
N SER A 72 38.43 -3.89 11.52
CA SER A 72 39.72 -4.60 11.43
C SER A 72 39.74 -6.05 11.98
N SER A 73 38.57 -6.68 12.20
CA SER A 73 38.48 -8.10 12.58
C SER A 73 38.94 -9.08 11.49
N GLY A 74 39.13 -8.62 10.26
CA GLY A 74 39.51 -9.45 9.11
C GLY A 74 38.34 -9.88 8.23
N LYS A 75 37.14 -9.30 8.42
CA LYS A 75 35.93 -9.54 7.61
C LYS A 75 36.19 -9.51 6.09
N SER A 76 36.73 -8.40 5.56
CA SER A 76 37.06 -8.29 4.13
C SER A 76 38.07 -9.35 3.67
N SER A 77 39.00 -9.75 4.54
CA SER A 77 39.97 -10.81 4.23
C SER A 77 39.34 -12.19 4.11
N VAL A 78 38.32 -12.49 4.94
CA VAL A 78 37.56 -13.74 4.85
C VAL A 78 36.75 -13.74 3.56
N LEU A 79 36.08 -12.64 3.23
CA LEU A 79 35.26 -12.53 2.02
C LEU A 79 36.09 -12.60 0.75
N GLU A 80 37.27 -11.98 0.73
CA GLU A 80 38.24 -12.10 -0.37
C GLU A 80 38.75 -13.54 -0.52
N ALA A 81 38.99 -14.23 0.59
CA ALA A 81 39.41 -15.64 0.54
C ALA A 81 38.31 -16.56 -0.02
N LEU A 82 37.04 -16.23 0.22
CA LEU A 82 35.89 -16.98 -0.30
C LEU A 82 35.54 -16.62 -1.76
N SER A 83 35.64 -15.33 -2.13
CA SER A 83 35.28 -14.82 -3.46
C SER A 83 36.39 -14.86 -4.49
N GLY A 84 37.64 -14.90 -4.03
CA GLY A 84 38.83 -14.82 -4.86
C GLY A 84 39.10 -13.44 -5.48
N VAL A 85 38.32 -12.41 -5.14
CA VAL A 85 38.51 -11.03 -5.63
C VAL A 85 38.89 -10.10 -4.50
N ALA A 86 39.69 -9.09 -4.82
CA ALA A 86 39.97 -8.02 -3.87
C ALA A 86 38.69 -7.24 -3.59
N LEU A 87 38.37 -7.09 -2.31
CA LEU A 87 37.36 -6.16 -1.84
C LEU A 87 38.06 -4.95 -1.24
N PRO A 88 37.40 -3.76 -1.21
CA PRO A 88 37.99 -2.56 -0.64
C PRO A 88 38.63 -2.80 0.73
N ARG A 89 39.83 -2.24 0.91
CA ARG A 89 40.62 -2.30 2.17
C ARG A 89 41.22 -0.93 2.45
N GLY A 90 41.15 -0.47 3.70
CA GLY A 90 41.71 0.82 4.09
C GLY A 90 41.65 1.10 5.59
N SER A 91 42.22 2.23 5.99
CA SER A 91 42.08 2.77 7.34
C SER A 91 40.75 3.54 7.46
N GLY A 92 39.90 3.19 8.42
CA GLY A 92 38.56 3.79 8.57
C GLY A 92 37.44 2.77 8.33
N ILE A 93 36.20 3.25 8.16
CA ILE A 93 35.07 2.39 7.75
C ILE A 93 35.25 2.10 6.26
N VAL A 94 35.51 0.83 5.94
CA VAL A 94 35.83 0.40 4.57
C VAL A 94 34.59 0.00 3.80
N THR A 95 33.67 -0.74 4.44
CA THR A 95 32.35 -1.07 3.89
C THR A 95 31.37 -0.03 4.42
N ARG A 96 30.90 0.90 3.57
CA ARG A 96 29.95 1.97 3.95
C ARG A 96 28.49 1.64 3.62
N CYS A 97 28.26 0.74 2.68
CA CYS A 97 26.93 0.24 2.30
C CYS A 97 26.93 -1.30 2.42
N PRO A 98 25.82 -1.94 2.81
CA PRO A 98 25.68 -3.39 2.74
C PRO A 98 26.05 -3.93 1.35
N LEU A 99 26.97 -4.89 1.28
CA LEU A 99 27.40 -5.52 0.03
C LEU A 99 26.92 -6.98 -0.01
N MET A 100 25.97 -7.27 -0.88
CA MET A 100 25.51 -8.62 -1.17
C MET A 100 26.43 -9.25 -2.20
N LEU A 101 27.24 -10.20 -1.75
CA LEU A 101 28.19 -10.97 -2.54
C LEU A 101 27.57 -12.30 -2.95
N LYS A 102 27.27 -12.46 -4.23
CA LYS A 102 26.75 -13.70 -4.83
C LYS A 102 27.89 -14.42 -5.55
N LEU A 103 28.28 -15.58 -5.06
CA LEU A 103 29.33 -16.41 -5.65
C LEU A 103 28.65 -17.55 -6.40
N ARG A 104 28.97 -17.69 -7.69
CA ARG A 104 28.38 -18.67 -8.61
C ARG A 104 29.48 -19.48 -9.28
N LYS A 105 29.43 -20.79 -9.10
CA LYS A 105 30.40 -21.70 -9.71
C LYS A 105 30.04 -21.96 -11.17
N LEU A 106 30.94 -21.65 -12.10
CA LEU A 106 30.74 -21.94 -13.53
C LEU A 106 31.19 -23.36 -13.88
N LYS A 107 30.42 -24.04 -14.75
CA LYS A 107 30.79 -25.34 -15.35
C LYS A 107 31.24 -25.11 -16.80
N GLY A 108 32.55 -25.25 -17.07
CA GLY A 108 33.13 -25.32 -18.42
C GLY A 108 33.35 -23.97 -19.16
N GLY A 109 34.57 -23.77 -19.67
CA GLY A 109 34.90 -22.87 -20.79
C GLY A 109 34.96 -21.34 -20.55
N VAL A 110 34.29 -20.80 -19.54
CA VAL A 110 34.34 -19.37 -19.19
C VAL A 110 35.28 -19.15 -18.01
N GLN A 111 36.26 -18.26 -18.15
CA GLN A 111 37.31 -18.08 -17.12
C GLN A 111 36.84 -17.29 -15.90
N TRP A 112 36.16 -16.14 -16.08
CA TRP A 112 35.66 -15.31 -14.98
C TRP A 112 34.71 -14.23 -15.52
N LYS A 113 33.64 -13.91 -14.78
CA LYS A 113 32.70 -12.80 -15.09
C LYS A 113 32.13 -12.24 -13.79
N ALA A 114 31.90 -10.94 -13.72
CA ALA A 114 31.19 -10.32 -12.61
C ALA A 114 30.17 -9.28 -13.07
N ILE A 115 29.13 -9.11 -12.25
CA ILE A 115 28.06 -8.13 -12.46
C ILE A 115 27.88 -7.37 -11.15
N ILE A 116 27.96 -6.04 -11.21
CA ILE A 116 27.62 -5.17 -10.08
C ILE A 116 26.31 -4.42 -10.40
N SER A 117 25.38 -4.43 -9.45
CA SER A 117 24.08 -3.77 -9.56
C SER A 117 23.79 -2.94 -8.32
N TYR A 118 23.39 -1.69 -8.52
CA TYR A 118 22.95 -0.78 -7.47
C TYR A 118 22.04 0.29 -8.11
N LYS A 119 20.98 0.70 -7.40
CA LYS A 119 19.91 1.57 -7.96
C LYS A 119 19.39 1.01 -9.30
N ASP A 120 19.49 1.79 -10.38
CA ASP A 120 19.12 1.41 -11.75
C ASP A 120 20.34 1.08 -12.64
N THR A 121 21.54 1.01 -12.05
CA THR A 121 22.79 0.79 -12.75
C THR A 121 23.19 -0.68 -12.67
N THR A 122 23.56 -1.27 -13.81
CA THR A 122 24.13 -2.62 -13.88
C THR A 122 25.34 -2.62 -14.79
N ILE A 123 26.49 -3.03 -14.25
CA ILE A 123 27.77 -3.04 -14.97
C ILE A 123 28.31 -4.47 -14.98
N GLU A 124 28.61 -4.96 -16.17
CA GLU A 124 29.23 -6.27 -16.38
C GLU A 124 30.72 -6.09 -16.69
N PHE A 125 31.57 -6.89 -16.06
CA PHE A 125 33.02 -6.85 -16.26
C PHE A 125 33.66 -8.24 -16.16
N THR A 126 34.82 -8.41 -16.78
CA THR A 126 35.54 -9.69 -16.92
C THR A 126 36.94 -9.69 -16.31
N ASP A 127 37.39 -8.56 -15.76
CA ASP A 127 38.66 -8.45 -15.06
C ASP A 127 38.43 -8.42 -13.53
N PRO A 128 38.92 -9.44 -12.77
CA PRO A 128 38.81 -9.48 -11.31
C PRO A 128 39.41 -8.28 -10.59
N SER A 129 40.39 -7.59 -11.19
CA SER A 129 41.06 -6.45 -10.56
C SER A 129 40.17 -5.21 -10.48
N LEU A 130 39.16 -5.10 -11.35
CA LEU A 130 38.23 -3.97 -11.36
C LEU A 130 37.14 -4.07 -10.28
N ALA A 131 36.99 -5.23 -9.63
CA ALA A 131 35.95 -5.44 -8.62
C ALA A 131 36.08 -4.47 -7.43
N GLU A 132 37.31 -4.22 -6.97
CA GLU A 132 37.58 -3.30 -5.87
C GLU A 132 37.21 -1.85 -6.25
N ASP A 133 37.59 -1.42 -7.46
CA ASP A 133 37.33 -0.08 -7.96
C ASP A 133 35.83 0.17 -8.15
N TYR A 134 35.10 -0.76 -8.77
CA TYR A 134 33.65 -0.62 -8.97
C TYR A 134 32.86 -0.64 -7.66
N VAL A 135 33.26 -1.46 -6.68
CA VAL A 135 32.62 -1.43 -5.36
C VAL A 135 32.89 -0.10 -4.66
N ASN A 136 34.10 0.46 -4.77
CA ASN A 136 34.42 1.77 -4.20
C ASN A 136 33.62 2.89 -4.88
N GLU A 137 33.51 2.87 -6.21
CA GLU A 137 32.72 3.83 -6.98
C GLU A 137 31.24 3.78 -6.59
N ALA A 138 30.65 2.58 -6.54
CA ALA A 138 29.27 2.40 -6.10
C ALA A 138 29.05 2.89 -4.66
N GLN A 139 29.97 2.60 -3.73
CA GLN A 139 29.86 3.11 -2.36
C GLN A 139 29.96 4.64 -2.29
N ASN A 140 30.83 5.28 -3.08
CA ASN A 140 30.94 6.74 -3.14
C ASN A 140 29.67 7.38 -3.72
N GLU A 141 29.06 6.76 -4.72
CA GLU A 141 27.84 7.27 -5.34
C GLU A 141 26.62 7.17 -4.40
N LEU A 142 26.55 6.11 -3.58
CA LEU A 142 25.47 5.88 -2.63
C LEU A 142 25.63 6.69 -1.33
N ALA A 143 26.80 6.62 -0.69
CA ALA A 143 27.07 7.24 0.61
C ALA A 143 27.62 8.67 0.50
N GLY A 144 27.93 9.15 -0.72
CA GLY A 144 28.58 10.44 -0.99
C GLY A 144 30.11 10.41 -0.84
N ASP A 145 30.77 11.50 -1.28
CA ASP A 145 32.23 11.73 -1.16
C ASP A 145 32.67 12.03 0.29
N GLY A 146 32.30 11.16 1.23
CA GLY A 146 32.52 11.32 2.65
C GLY A 146 32.55 9.99 3.42
N VAL A 147 32.47 10.10 4.75
CA VAL A 147 32.61 8.97 5.69
C VAL A 147 31.27 8.47 6.24
N GLY A 148 30.17 8.81 5.56
CA GLY A 148 28.82 8.36 5.90
C GLY A 148 28.58 6.90 5.58
N ILE A 149 27.48 6.35 6.11
CA ILE A 149 26.97 5.03 5.78
C ILE A 149 25.61 5.15 5.09
N CYS A 150 25.27 4.17 4.26
CA CYS A 150 23.98 4.08 3.58
C CYS A 150 23.40 2.68 3.79
N ASP A 151 22.09 2.58 3.87
CA ASP A 151 21.34 1.33 4.03
C ASP A 151 20.99 0.67 2.67
N GLU A 152 21.23 1.36 1.55
CA GLU A 152 21.06 0.81 0.21
C GLU A 152 22.05 -0.35 -0.07
N LEU A 153 21.53 -1.44 -0.65
CA LEU A 153 22.27 -2.67 -0.91
C LEU A 153 22.99 -2.62 -2.26
N ILE A 154 24.28 -2.95 -2.28
CA ILE A 154 25.06 -3.17 -3.50
C ILE A 154 25.10 -4.67 -3.78
N SER A 155 24.70 -5.12 -4.97
CA SER A 155 24.78 -6.53 -5.38
C SER A 155 26.01 -6.75 -6.25
N LEU A 156 26.94 -7.62 -5.83
CA LEU A 156 28.09 -8.07 -6.61
C LEU A 156 27.98 -9.57 -6.86
N GLU A 157 27.72 -9.96 -8.11
CA GLU A 157 27.70 -11.34 -8.55
C GLU A 157 29.01 -11.71 -9.23
N ILE A 158 29.67 -12.75 -8.73
CA ILE A 158 30.95 -13.27 -9.24
C ILE A 158 30.74 -14.69 -9.74
N MET A 159 31.03 -14.90 -11.01
CA MET A 159 30.93 -16.18 -11.69
C MET A 159 32.34 -16.68 -12.04
N SER A 160 32.79 -17.75 -11.38
CA SER A 160 34.15 -18.30 -11.53
C SER A 160 34.15 -19.83 -11.34
N PRO A 161 35.08 -20.58 -11.96
CA PRO A 161 35.25 -22.00 -11.68
C PRO A 161 35.84 -22.28 -10.28
N ASP A 162 36.50 -21.29 -9.68
CA ASP A 162 37.29 -21.44 -8.44
C ASP A 162 36.52 -21.08 -7.17
N VAL A 163 35.30 -20.55 -7.30
CA VAL A 163 34.44 -20.14 -6.18
C VAL A 163 33.39 -21.20 -5.83
N CYS A 164 32.87 -21.15 -4.60
CA CYS A 164 31.71 -21.95 -4.19
C CYS A 164 30.38 -21.24 -4.51
N ASP A 165 29.30 -22.01 -4.66
CA ASP A 165 27.96 -21.43 -4.74
C ASP A 165 27.52 -20.94 -3.35
N LEU A 166 27.48 -19.62 -3.14
CA LEU A 166 27.21 -19.01 -1.84
C LEU A 166 26.75 -17.55 -1.97
N THR A 167 25.79 -17.12 -1.15
CA THR A 167 25.36 -15.72 -1.07
C THR A 167 25.58 -15.17 0.34
N LEU A 168 26.34 -14.09 0.46
CA LEU A 168 26.75 -13.46 1.71
C LEU A 168 26.37 -11.97 1.68
N ILE A 169 26.01 -11.40 2.82
CA ILE A 169 25.79 -9.96 3.00
C ILE A 169 26.88 -9.44 3.90
N ASP A 170 27.78 -8.63 3.35
CA ASP A 170 28.83 -7.94 4.08
C ASP A 170 28.29 -6.65 4.68
N LEU A 171 28.36 -6.53 6.01
CA LEU A 171 27.88 -5.35 6.74
C LEU A 171 29.05 -4.47 7.19
N PRO A 172 28.83 -3.15 7.41
CA PRO A 172 29.86 -2.27 7.94
C PRO A 172 30.47 -2.79 9.25
N GLY A 173 31.79 -2.61 9.40
CA GLY A 173 32.49 -3.05 10.62
C GLY A 173 32.16 -2.14 11.80
N ILE A 174 31.95 -2.72 12.98
CA ILE A 174 31.56 -1.96 14.18
C ILE A 174 32.71 -1.04 14.61
N ALA A 175 32.48 0.27 14.55
CA ALA A 175 33.40 1.30 15.01
C ALA A 175 33.02 1.77 16.42
N ARG A 176 34.00 1.86 17.33
CA ARG A 176 33.78 2.27 18.74
C ARG A 176 33.95 3.77 18.96
N VAL A 177 34.74 4.43 18.12
CA VAL A 177 35.06 5.86 18.23
C VAL A 177 34.97 6.47 16.82
N PRO A 178 34.24 7.58 16.64
CA PRO A 178 34.18 8.26 15.35
C PRO A 178 35.56 8.81 14.98
N VAL A 179 35.99 8.57 13.74
CA VAL A 179 37.19 9.21 13.18
C VAL A 179 36.84 10.58 12.59
N LYS A 180 37.84 11.45 12.37
CA LYS A 180 37.63 12.83 11.90
C LYS A 180 36.73 12.89 10.65
N GLY A 181 35.61 13.60 10.77
CA GLY A 181 34.62 13.79 9.71
C GLY A 181 33.37 12.90 9.81
N GLN A 182 33.38 11.88 10.69
CA GLN A 182 32.21 11.05 10.96
C GLN A 182 31.29 11.71 12.00
N PRO A 183 29.97 11.50 11.89
CA PRO A 183 29.05 11.95 12.92
C PRO A 183 29.26 11.15 14.23
N GLU A 184 28.95 11.75 15.37
CA GLU A 184 29.22 11.15 16.69
C GLU A 184 28.42 9.85 16.92
N ASP A 185 27.29 9.69 16.25
CA ASP A 185 26.37 8.56 16.31
C ASP A 185 26.67 7.46 15.26
N ILE A 186 27.77 7.55 14.51
CA ILE A 186 28.09 6.59 13.43
C ILE A 186 28.12 5.14 13.93
N GLY A 187 28.61 4.93 15.15
CA GLY A 187 28.64 3.60 15.77
C GLY A 187 27.24 3.04 16.01
N ASP A 188 26.32 3.89 16.46
CA ASP A 188 24.93 3.51 16.71
C ASP A 188 24.19 3.27 15.39
N GLN A 189 24.42 4.10 14.36
CA GLN A 189 23.85 3.88 13.03
C GLN A 189 24.32 2.54 12.42
N ILE A 190 25.60 2.19 12.54
CA ILE A 190 26.12 0.88 12.10
C ILE A 190 25.44 -0.25 12.88
N LYS A 191 25.26 -0.11 14.20
CA LYS A 191 24.59 -1.12 15.00
C LYS A 191 23.13 -1.30 14.59
N SER A 192 22.40 -0.20 14.39
CA SER A 192 21.02 -0.23 13.90
C SER A 192 20.92 -0.88 12.52
N LEU A 193 21.86 -0.57 11.62
CA LEU A 193 21.94 -1.22 10.31
C LEU A 193 22.23 -2.71 10.44
N ILE A 194 23.16 -3.13 11.29
CA ILE A 194 23.44 -4.55 11.51
C ILE A 194 22.20 -5.27 12.07
N LEU A 195 21.54 -4.68 13.08
CA LEU A 195 20.35 -5.24 13.72
C LEU A 195 19.22 -5.49 12.71
N SER A 196 19.00 -4.60 11.76
CA SER A 196 17.95 -4.77 10.73
C SER A 196 18.15 -6.04 9.85
N PHE A 197 19.36 -6.57 9.77
CA PHE A 197 19.66 -7.83 9.10
C PHE A 197 19.68 -9.02 10.07
N ILE A 198 20.31 -8.89 11.25
CA ILE A 198 20.51 -10.03 12.17
C ILE A 198 19.31 -10.36 13.06
N GLU A 199 18.36 -9.44 13.25
CA GLU A 199 17.11 -9.72 13.99
C GLU A 199 16.22 -10.75 13.27
N LYS A 200 16.34 -10.84 11.94
CA LYS A 200 15.56 -11.77 11.11
C LYS A 200 15.95 -13.22 11.44
N SER A 201 14.98 -14.05 11.83
CA SER A 201 15.20 -15.46 12.19
C SER A 201 15.76 -16.32 11.06
N GLU A 202 15.50 -15.91 9.82
CA GLU A 202 15.94 -16.57 8.58
C GLU A 202 17.40 -16.19 8.21
N THR A 203 18.07 -15.34 8.99
CA THR A 203 19.45 -14.93 8.71
C THR A 203 20.44 -15.70 9.59
N ILE A 204 21.39 -16.38 8.96
CA ILE A 204 22.55 -16.97 9.62
C ILE A 204 23.55 -15.85 9.93
N ILE A 205 24.00 -15.79 11.19
CA ILE A 205 24.95 -14.77 11.64
C ILE A 205 26.36 -15.34 11.55
N LEU A 206 27.22 -14.69 10.77
CA LEU A 206 28.63 -15.03 10.63
C LEU A 206 29.48 -14.00 11.36
N VAL A 207 29.97 -14.35 12.55
CA VAL A 207 30.75 -13.44 13.40
C VAL A 207 32.23 -13.62 13.13
N VAL A 208 32.92 -12.56 12.71
CA VAL A 208 34.36 -12.58 12.45
C VAL A 208 35.11 -11.97 13.63
N VAL A 209 35.95 -12.78 14.28
CA VAL A 209 36.71 -12.41 15.49
C VAL A 209 38.20 -12.71 15.26
N PRO A 210 39.12 -11.78 15.55
CA PRO A 210 40.54 -12.07 15.44
C PRO A 210 41.06 -12.84 16.66
N CYS A 211 41.93 -13.83 16.45
CA CYS A 211 42.45 -14.72 17.51
C CYS A 211 43.28 -14.01 18.58
N ASN A 212 43.84 -12.84 18.26
CA ASN A 212 44.69 -12.07 19.18
C ASN A 212 43.89 -11.14 20.11
N VAL A 213 42.56 -11.16 20.04
CA VAL A 213 41.66 -10.38 20.90
C VAL A 213 40.82 -11.35 21.73
N ASP A 214 40.51 -10.96 22.97
CA ASP A 214 39.60 -11.74 23.79
C ASP A 214 38.18 -11.71 23.23
N ILE A 215 37.64 -12.88 22.95
CA ILE A 215 36.31 -13.09 22.38
C ILE A 215 35.21 -12.43 23.23
N ALA A 216 35.38 -12.38 24.57
CA ALA A 216 34.43 -11.77 25.49
C ALA A 216 34.31 -10.24 25.33
N THR A 217 35.28 -9.59 24.68
CA THR A 217 35.30 -8.14 24.47
C THR A 217 34.82 -7.72 23.09
N THR A 218 34.38 -8.67 22.27
CA THR A 218 33.96 -8.44 20.88
C THR A 218 32.50 -8.00 20.84
N GLU A 219 32.24 -6.82 20.29
CA GLU A 219 30.88 -6.27 20.23
C GLU A 219 30.02 -7.05 19.22
N ALA A 220 30.60 -7.48 18.10
CA ALA A 220 29.88 -8.29 17.11
C ALA A 220 29.30 -9.58 17.69
N LEU A 221 30.01 -10.25 18.60
CA LEU A 221 29.51 -11.46 19.23
C LEU A 221 28.42 -11.16 20.26
N ARG A 222 28.54 -10.06 21.00
CA ARG A 222 27.50 -9.60 21.92
C ARG A 222 26.19 -9.32 21.17
N MET A 223 26.26 -8.58 20.06
CA MET A 223 25.09 -8.31 19.22
C MET A 223 24.45 -9.60 18.69
N ALA A 224 25.26 -10.58 18.30
CA ALA A 224 24.75 -11.90 17.89
C ALA A 224 24.04 -12.62 19.05
N GLN A 225 24.57 -12.57 20.27
CA GLN A 225 23.95 -13.18 21.46
C GLN A 225 22.65 -12.49 21.88
N ASP A 226 22.53 -11.18 21.67
CA ASP A 226 21.31 -10.44 21.98
C ASP A 226 20.12 -10.91 21.12
N VAL A 227 20.38 -11.30 19.86
CA VAL A 227 19.34 -11.77 18.89
C VAL A 227 19.30 -13.29 18.69
N ASP A 228 20.32 -14.02 19.16
CA ASP A 228 20.44 -15.48 19.14
C ASP A 228 21.10 -16.00 20.44
N PRO A 229 20.41 -15.93 21.60
CA PRO A 229 20.99 -16.30 22.90
C PRO A 229 21.43 -17.77 22.99
N GLU A 230 20.80 -18.65 22.21
CA GLU A 230 21.12 -20.08 22.15
C GLU A 230 22.21 -20.41 21.12
N GLY A 231 22.66 -19.43 20.33
CA GLY A 231 23.68 -19.61 19.29
C GLY A 231 23.26 -20.64 18.22
N LYS A 232 21.97 -20.76 17.91
CA LYS A 232 21.40 -21.76 16.98
C LYS A 232 21.77 -21.47 15.53
N ARG A 233 21.83 -20.19 15.18
CA ARG A 233 22.07 -19.69 13.80
C ARG A 233 23.34 -18.85 13.70
N THR A 234 24.16 -18.84 14.75
CA THR A 234 25.43 -18.10 14.81
C THR A 234 26.62 -19.03 14.58
N LEU A 235 27.46 -18.70 13.60
CA LEU A 235 28.75 -19.33 13.32
C LEU A 235 29.86 -18.29 13.55
N ALA A 236 30.91 -18.66 14.28
CA ALA A 236 32.04 -17.77 14.53
C ALA A 236 33.29 -18.19 13.74
N ILE A 237 33.94 -17.20 13.13
CA ILE A 237 35.21 -17.34 12.41
C ILE A 237 36.31 -16.68 13.23
N LEU A 238 37.35 -17.44 13.52
CA LEU A 238 38.57 -16.95 14.14
C LEU A 238 39.63 -16.64 13.08
N THR A 239 40.04 -15.38 12.97
CA THR A 239 41.01 -14.90 11.96
C THR A 239 42.35 -14.55 12.60
N LYS A 240 43.38 -14.27 11.79
CA LYS A 240 44.72 -13.86 12.26
C LYS A 240 45.36 -14.83 13.29
N PRO A 241 45.31 -16.16 13.06
CA PRO A 241 45.90 -17.13 13.98
C PRO A 241 47.43 -17.05 14.07
N ASP A 242 48.06 -16.31 13.14
CA ASP A 242 49.49 -16.04 13.07
C ASP A 242 49.96 -14.93 14.02
N LEU A 243 49.05 -14.08 14.50
CA LEU A 243 49.35 -12.95 15.40
C LEU A 243 49.13 -13.27 16.88
N ILE A 244 48.99 -14.55 17.23
CA ILE A 244 48.76 -15.00 18.60
C ILE A 244 50.10 -15.03 19.35
N ASP A 245 50.10 -14.54 20.60
CA ASP A 245 51.25 -14.64 21.49
C ASP A 245 51.53 -16.10 21.89
N ARG A 246 52.80 -16.51 21.78
CA ARG A 246 53.23 -17.87 22.10
C ARG A 246 52.88 -18.23 23.55
N GLY A 247 52.12 -19.31 23.74
CA GLY A 247 51.61 -19.79 25.03
C GLY A 247 50.09 -19.60 25.21
N THR A 248 49.44 -18.78 24.38
CA THR A 248 47.99 -18.52 24.44
C THR A 248 47.17 -19.38 23.47
N GLU A 249 47.81 -20.24 22.67
CA GLU A 249 47.16 -21.05 21.63
C GLU A 249 46.18 -22.08 22.22
N LYS A 250 46.38 -22.48 23.49
CA LYS A 250 45.44 -23.32 24.23
C LYS A 250 44.09 -22.63 24.45
N ASN A 251 44.09 -21.31 24.71
CA ASN A 251 42.86 -20.56 24.92
C ASN A 251 42.03 -20.54 23.63
N VAL A 252 42.69 -20.38 22.47
CA VAL A 252 42.03 -20.46 21.16
C VAL A 252 41.44 -21.85 20.92
N LEU A 253 42.16 -22.92 21.29
CA LEU A 253 41.61 -24.29 21.23
C LEU A 253 40.40 -24.48 22.14
N ASP A 254 40.38 -23.88 23.33
CA ASP A 254 39.22 -23.96 24.23
C ASP A 254 38.01 -23.21 23.64
N ILE A 255 38.23 -22.07 22.99
CA ILE A 255 37.18 -21.35 22.24
C ILE A 255 36.63 -22.22 21.12
N VAL A 256 37.50 -22.76 20.24
CA VAL A 256 37.11 -23.56 19.08
C VAL A 256 36.34 -24.83 19.47
N ASN A 257 36.65 -25.39 20.64
CA ASN A 257 35.97 -26.55 21.19
C ASN A 257 34.71 -26.22 22.00
N ASN A 258 34.13 -25.03 21.82
CA ASN A 258 32.90 -24.59 22.50
C ASN A 258 32.99 -24.58 24.04
N ARG A 259 34.19 -24.46 24.64
CA ARG A 259 34.35 -24.47 26.11
C ARG A 259 34.15 -23.11 26.76
N VAL A 260 34.30 -22.03 25.98
CA VAL A 260 34.20 -20.65 26.47
C VAL A 260 32.81 -20.09 26.18
N ILE A 261 32.44 -19.96 24.90
CA ILE A 261 31.11 -19.52 24.46
C ILE A 261 30.53 -20.61 23.56
N PRO A 262 29.45 -21.30 23.97
CA PRO A 262 28.88 -22.39 23.19
C PRO A 262 28.08 -21.87 22.00
N LEU A 263 28.45 -22.27 20.78
CA LEU A 263 27.70 -21.99 19.55
C LEU A 263 27.29 -23.31 18.90
N SER A 264 26.01 -23.43 18.49
CA SER A 264 25.47 -24.65 17.89
C SER A 264 26.13 -24.96 16.53
N LYS A 265 26.47 -23.92 15.76
CA LYS A 265 27.23 -24.06 14.49
C LYS A 265 28.74 -24.13 14.73
N GLY A 266 29.22 -23.79 15.93
CA GLY A 266 30.62 -23.90 16.35
C GLY A 266 31.53 -22.80 15.81
N TYR A 267 32.82 -23.13 15.71
CA TYR A 267 33.89 -22.20 15.33
C TYR A 267 34.73 -22.76 14.18
N ILE A 268 35.23 -21.88 13.31
CA ILE A 268 36.24 -22.23 12.29
C ILE A 268 37.40 -21.24 12.36
N VAL A 269 38.63 -21.75 12.29
CA VAL A 269 39.85 -20.94 12.25
C VAL A 269 40.35 -20.80 10.81
N VAL A 270 40.55 -19.57 10.35
CA VAL A 270 41.04 -19.27 9.00
C VAL A 270 42.28 -18.40 9.04
N LYS A 271 43.22 -18.69 8.14
CA LYS A 271 44.41 -17.86 7.92
C LYS A 271 44.31 -17.20 6.56
N CYS A 272 43.91 -15.93 6.57
CA CYS A 272 43.84 -15.12 5.36
C CYS A 272 45.20 -14.48 5.03
N ARG A 273 45.31 -13.86 3.84
CA ARG A 273 46.49 -13.07 3.44
C ARG A 273 46.72 -11.89 4.39
N GLY A 274 47.96 -11.73 4.85
CA GLY A 274 48.40 -10.54 5.58
C GLY A 274 48.63 -9.34 4.65
N GLN A 275 48.79 -8.14 5.22
CA GLN A 275 48.95 -6.89 4.43
C GLN A 275 50.14 -6.95 3.46
N GLN A 276 51.26 -7.53 3.89
CA GLN A 276 52.45 -7.67 3.05
C GLN A 276 52.22 -8.62 1.88
N GLN A 277 51.55 -9.76 2.12
CA GLN A 277 51.22 -10.74 1.07
C GLN A 277 50.26 -10.17 0.02
N ILE A 278 49.42 -9.21 0.41
CA ILE A 278 48.53 -8.46 -0.49
C ILE A 278 49.35 -7.48 -1.35
N GLN A 279 50.29 -6.74 -0.73
CA GLN A 279 51.22 -5.86 -1.47
C GLN A 279 52.08 -6.66 -2.46
N ASP A 280 52.51 -7.86 -2.07
CA ASP A 280 53.28 -8.78 -2.90
C ASP A 280 52.42 -9.51 -3.96
N LYS A 281 51.10 -9.24 -4.02
CA LYS A 281 50.13 -9.82 -4.96
C LYS A 281 50.18 -11.36 -5.03
N ILE A 282 50.34 -12.02 -3.89
CA ILE A 282 50.37 -13.49 -3.83
C ILE A 282 49.03 -14.07 -4.34
N PRO A 283 49.03 -14.99 -5.32
CA PRO A 283 47.82 -15.63 -5.84
C PRO A 283 47.04 -16.40 -4.77
N LEU A 284 45.71 -16.51 -4.94
CA LEU A 284 44.83 -17.19 -3.98
C LEU A 284 45.21 -18.68 -3.80
N ALA A 285 45.54 -19.39 -4.87
CA ALA A 285 45.96 -20.78 -4.80
C ALA A 285 47.20 -20.99 -3.91
N GLU A 286 48.16 -20.07 -3.99
CA GLU A 286 49.34 -20.08 -3.13
C GLU A 286 48.97 -19.75 -1.68
N ALA A 287 48.09 -18.79 -1.46
CA ALA A 287 47.59 -18.45 -0.11
C ALA A 287 46.88 -19.65 0.56
N THR A 288 46.05 -20.40 -0.17
CA THR A 288 45.40 -21.62 0.33
C THR A 288 46.42 -22.71 0.68
N ARG A 289 47.49 -22.84 -0.10
CA ARG A 289 48.60 -23.76 0.22
C ARG A 289 49.30 -23.34 1.51
N MET A 290 49.65 -22.07 1.63
CA MET A 290 50.28 -21.50 2.83
C MET A 290 49.40 -21.60 4.08
N GLU A 291 48.08 -21.48 3.93
CA GLU A 291 47.11 -21.70 5.01
C GLU A 291 47.17 -23.16 5.49
N ARG A 292 47.07 -24.12 4.57
CA ARG A 292 47.11 -25.55 4.92
C ARG A 292 48.43 -25.94 5.57
N ASP A 293 49.54 -25.45 5.04
CA ASP A 293 50.87 -25.73 5.58
C ASP A 293 51.06 -25.14 6.97
N PHE A 294 50.53 -23.92 7.22
CA PHE A 294 50.53 -23.33 8.55
C PHE A 294 49.83 -24.22 9.57
N PHE A 295 48.59 -24.62 9.30
CA PHE A 295 47.85 -25.47 10.23
C PHE A 295 48.48 -26.86 10.41
N ARG A 296 49.06 -27.44 9.34
CA ARG A 296 49.70 -28.75 9.39
C ARG A 296 50.98 -28.73 10.24
N GLN A 297 51.78 -27.68 10.11
CA GLN A 297 53.06 -27.55 10.82
C GLN A 297 52.88 -27.05 12.26
N HIS A 298 51.74 -26.42 12.58
CA HIS A 298 51.50 -25.84 13.90
C HIS A 298 51.15 -26.92 14.95
N LYS A 299 51.99 -27.04 15.99
CA LYS A 299 51.89 -28.07 17.05
C LYS A 299 50.50 -28.18 17.70
N TYR A 300 49.80 -27.06 17.88
CA TYR A 300 48.51 -27.00 18.56
C TYR A 300 47.31 -27.03 17.60
N PHE A 301 47.45 -26.53 16.38
CA PHE A 301 46.33 -26.35 15.45
C PHE A 301 46.22 -27.46 14.40
N SER A 302 47.20 -28.36 14.33
CA SER A 302 47.18 -29.52 13.42
C SER A 302 45.98 -30.44 13.66
N GLY A 303 45.52 -30.58 14.91
CA GLY A 303 44.30 -31.33 15.23
C GLY A 303 43.03 -30.75 14.61
N LEU A 304 42.95 -29.42 14.44
CA LEU A 304 41.79 -28.74 13.89
C LEU A 304 41.57 -29.03 12.39
N LEU A 305 42.64 -29.42 11.67
CA LEU A 305 42.53 -29.88 10.28
C LEU A 305 41.77 -31.19 10.18
N ASN A 306 42.03 -32.13 11.10
CA ASN A 306 41.37 -33.44 11.10
C ASN A 306 39.91 -33.34 11.57
N GLU A 307 39.60 -32.34 12.40
CA GLU A 307 38.24 -32.08 12.89
C GLU A 307 37.38 -31.25 11.94
N GLU A 308 37.91 -30.87 10.75
CA GLU A 308 37.22 -29.95 9.82
C GLU A 308 36.78 -28.65 10.52
N LYS A 309 37.69 -28.05 11.30
CA LYS A 309 37.47 -26.76 12.00
C LYS A 309 38.50 -25.70 11.62
N ALA A 310 39.32 -25.97 10.61
CA ALA A 310 40.33 -25.05 10.12
C ALA A 310 40.30 -25.00 8.59
N THR A 311 40.81 -23.89 8.04
CA THR A 311 40.93 -23.55 6.61
C THR A 311 39.71 -22.89 5.97
N THR A 312 39.98 -22.06 4.97
CA THR A 312 38.98 -21.39 4.14
C THR A 312 38.12 -22.39 3.36
N GLN A 313 38.70 -23.50 2.90
CA GLN A 313 37.97 -24.55 2.17
C GLN A 313 36.93 -25.26 3.04
N CYS A 314 37.26 -25.50 4.30
CA CYS A 314 36.32 -26.06 5.25
C CYS A 314 35.18 -25.06 5.53
N LEU A 315 35.54 -23.78 5.68
CA LEU A 315 34.57 -22.70 5.87
C LEU A 315 33.57 -22.61 4.71
N SER A 316 34.01 -22.58 3.46
CA SER A 316 33.11 -22.52 2.30
C SER A 316 32.15 -23.69 2.28
N THR A 317 32.65 -24.91 2.48
CA THR A 317 31.83 -26.13 2.50
C THR A 317 30.78 -26.10 3.59
N LYS A 318 31.16 -25.68 4.80
CA LYS A 318 30.25 -25.59 5.94
C LYS A 318 29.20 -24.50 5.75
N LEU A 319 29.59 -23.31 5.26
CA LEU A 319 28.66 -22.21 5.00
C LEU A 319 27.62 -22.59 3.93
N THR A 320 28.07 -23.21 2.84
CA THR A 320 27.19 -23.68 1.77
C THR A 320 26.19 -24.73 2.29
N GLN A 321 26.64 -25.71 3.08
CA GLN A 321 25.77 -26.72 3.67
C GLN A 321 24.78 -26.10 4.67
N ASP A 322 25.26 -25.25 5.57
CA ASP A 322 24.45 -24.58 6.57
C ASP A 322 23.36 -23.69 5.96
N LEU A 323 23.69 -22.96 4.88
CA LEU A 323 22.73 -22.14 4.15
C LEU A 323 21.64 -22.99 3.51
N VAL A 324 22.00 -24.10 2.86
CA VAL A 324 21.04 -24.98 2.20
C VAL A 324 20.14 -25.67 3.20
N ASP A 325 20.68 -26.16 4.31
CA ASP A 325 19.87 -26.77 5.37
C ASP A 325 18.94 -25.75 6.03
N HIS A 326 19.38 -24.50 6.12
CA HIS A 326 18.53 -23.41 6.60
C HIS A 326 17.42 -23.07 5.59
N ILE A 327 17.74 -22.97 4.30
CA ILE A 327 16.75 -22.79 3.22
C ILE A 327 15.72 -23.92 3.25
N LYS A 328 16.16 -25.18 3.31
CA LYS A 328 15.26 -26.35 3.36
C LYS A 328 14.29 -26.30 4.54
N LYS A 329 14.75 -25.84 5.71
CA LYS A 329 13.91 -25.67 6.90
C LYS A 329 12.94 -24.51 6.77
N ALA A 330 13.36 -23.42 6.12
CA ALA A 330 12.55 -22.21 5.95
C ALA A 330 11.53 -22.30 4.80
N LEU A 331 11.78 -23.13 3.78
CA LEU A 331 10.95 -23.21 2.57
C LEU A 331 9.45 -23.50 2.81
N PRO A 332 9.07 -24.47 3.67
CA PRO A 332 7.66 -24.72 3.95
C PRO A 332 6.96 -23.49 4.57
N THR A 333 7.62 -22.86 5.54
CA THR A 333 7.12 -21.65 6.22
C THR A 333 7.03 -20.48 5.25
N LEU A 334 8.04 -20.28 4.41
CA LEU A 334 8.03 -19.24 3.38
C LEU A 334 6.89 -19.44 2.37
N SER A 335 6.64 -20.69 1.94
CA SER A 335 5.52 -21.03 1.05
C SER A 335 4.16 -20.73 1.68
N GLU A 336 4.00 -21.01 2.98
CA GLU A 336 2.79 -20.68 3.72
C GLU A 336 2.62 -19.16 3.89
N GLN A 337 3.69 -18.44 4.23
CA GLN A 337 3.69 -16.98 4.35
C GLN A 337 3.30 -16.30 3.02
N VAL A 338 3.89 -16.73 1.89
CA VAL A 338 3.52 -16.22 0.56
C VAL A 338 2.04 -16.44 0.27
N LYS A 339 1.49 -17.62 0.58
CA LYS A 339 0.05 -17.92 0.38
C LYS A 339 -0.84 -17.03 1.26
N MET A 340 -0.45 -16.82 2.52
CA MET A 340 -1.21 -15.99 3.46
C MET A 340 -1.21 -14.51 3.03
N GLU A 341 -0.04 -13.95 2.71
CA GLU A 341 0.08 -12.56 2.23
C GLU A 341 -0.67 -12.34 0.90
N LEU A 342 -0.65 -13.34 0.01
CA LEU A 342 -1.38 -13.29 -1.25
C LEU A 342 -2.89 -13.36 -1.03
N LEU A 343 -3.38 -14.18 -0.09
CA LEU A 343 -4.79 -14.22 0.27
C LEU A 343 -5.23 -12.88 0.88
N GLN A 344 -4.47 -12.34 1.83
CA GLN A 344 -4.76 -11.05 2.45
C GLN A 344 -4.78 -9.91 1.42
N SER A 345 -3.78 -9.87 0.53
CA SER A 345 -3.72 -8.85 -0.52
C SER A 345 -4.89 -8.96 -1.50
N ARG A 346 -5.32 -10.18 -1.86
CA ARG A 346 -6.51 -10.39 -2.69
C ARG A 346 -7.80 -9.96 -1.98
N THR A 347 -7.94 -10.24 -0.69
CA THR A 347 -9.10 -9.77 0.09
C THR A 347 -9.14 -8.25 0.13
N LEU A 348 -8.01 -7.58 0.39
CA LEU A 348 -7.92 -6.12 0.39
C LEU A 348 -8.25 -5.50 -0.97
N VAL A 349 -7.87 -6.16 -2.07
CA VAL A 349 -8.27 -5.74 -3.43
C VAL A 349 -9.75 -5.97 -3.67
N SER A 350 -10.36 -7.04 -3.15
CA SER A 350 -11.81 -7.25 -3.27
C SER A 350 -12.64 -6.27 -2.43
N GLU A 351 -12.08 -5.75 -1.34
CA GLU A 351 -12.69 -4.69 -0.53
C GLU A 351 -12.57 -3.31 -1.21
N CYS A 352 -11.55 -3.12 -2.05
CA CYS A 352 -11.49 -1.98 -2.95
C CYS A 352 -12.47 -2.20 -4.10
N THR A 353 -13.40 -1.28 -4.34
CA THR A 353 -14.30 -1.34 -5.52
C THR A 353 -13.48 -1.57 -6.78
N GLU A 354 -13.89 -2.50 -7.65
CA GLU A 354 -13.24 -2.79 -8.93
C GLU A 354 -12.89 -1.46 -9.61
N GLY A 355 -11.59 -1.17 -9.75
CA GLY A 355 -11.14 0.07 -10.37
C GLY A 355 -11.48 0.08 -11.86
N PRO A 356 -11.37 1.23 -12.53
CA PRO A 356 -11.67 1.31 -13.95
C PRO A 356 -10.73 0.40 -14.75
N PRO A 357 -11.25 -0.41 -15.69
CA PRO A 357 -10.44 -1.30 -16.51
C PRO A 357 -9.47 -0.52 -17.41
N SER A 358 -8.37 -1.15 -17.81
CA SER A 358 -7.33 -0.48 -18.61
C SER A 358 -7.75 -0.23 -20.06
N GLU A 359 -8.61 -1.08 -20.63
CA GLU A 359 -9.04 -0.97 -22.03
C GLU A 359 -10.13 0.10 -22.25
N PRO A 360 -10.03 0.95 -23.29
CA PRO A 360 -11.01 2.02 -23.55
C PRO A 360 -12.46 1.54 -23.74
N GLN A 361 -12.66 0.38 -24.36
CA GLN A 361 -14.00 -0.20 -24.57
C GLN A 361 -14.63 -0.66 -23.25
N GLN A 362 -13.82 -1.25 -22.37
CA GLN A 362 -14.25 -1.68 -21.03
C GLN A 362 -14.48 -0.47 -20.12
N LYS A 363 -13.67 0.60 -20.23
CA LYS A 363 -13.87 1.86 -19.50
C LYS A 363 -15.24 2.47 -19.79
N LYS A 364 -15.67 2.44 -21.06
CA LYS A 364 -16.99 2.96 -21.44
C LYS A 364 -18.12 2.12 -20.84
N ALA A 365 -18.01 0.79 -20.84
CA ALA A 365 -18.98 -0.10 -20.21
C ALA A 365 -19.07 0.14 -18.69
N TYR A 366 -17.91 0.27 -18.03
CA TYR A 366 -17.81 0.55 -16.61
C TYR A 366 -18.40 1.92 -16.24
N LEU A 367 -18.15 2.96 -17.05
CA LEU A 367 -18.79 4.27 -16.85
C LEU A 367 -20.32 4.19 -16.96
N ILE A 368 -20.85 3.40 -17.90
CA ILE A 368 -22.30 3.19 -18.04
C ILE A 368 -22.85 2.54 -16.78
N GLU A 369 -22.17 1.53 -16.23
CA GLU A 369 -22.58 0.84 -15.00
C GLU A 369 -22.66 1.80 -13.81
N ILE A 370 -21.60 2.60 -13.58
CA ILE A 370 -21.58 3.61 -12.51
C ILE A 370 -22.72 4.63 -12.68
N LEU A 371 -22.91 5.16 -13.89
CA LEU A 371 -23.96 6.16 -14.14
C LEU A 371 -25.36 5.55 -14.01
N THR A 372 -25.54 4.28 -14.37
CA THR A 372 -26.81 3.57 -14.21
C THR A 372 -27.13 3.37 -12.73
N LEU A 373 -26.15 2.95 -11.91
CA LEU A 373 -26.31 2.83 -10.47
C LEU A 373 -26.66 4.17 -9.81
N PHE A 374 -25.98 5.25 -10.20
CA PHE A 374 -26.33 6.60 -9.73
C PHE A 374 -27.79 6.94 -10.09
N ASN A 375 -28.21 6.70 -11.32
CA ASN A 375 -29.58 6.98 -11.76
C ASN A 375 -30.62 6.12 -11.04
N GLU A 376 -30.34 4.85 -10.78
CA GLU A 376 -31.20 3.97 -9.98
C GLU A 376 -31.38 4.55 -8.57
N ASN A 377 -30.30 4.96 -7.90
CA ASN A 377 -30.37 5.58 -6.58
C ASN A 377 -31.16 6.90 -6.59
N ILE A 378 -31.00 7.74 -7.61
CA ILE A 378 -31.79 8.97 -7.76
C ILE A 378 -33.28 8.66 -7.99
N ASN A 379 -33.59 7.66 -8.82
CA ASN A 379 -34.97 7.24 -9.07
C ASN A 379 -35.61 6.66 -7.80
N ASN A 380 -34.89 5.81 -7.07
CA ASN A 380 -35.32 5.20 -5.81
C ASN A 380 -35.58 6.27 -4.73
N LEU A 381 -34.69 7.26 -4.61
CA LEU A 381 -34.89 8.42 -3.74
C LEU A 381 -36.15 9.20 -4.11
N SER A 382 -36.40 9.40 -5.40
CA SER A 382 -37.59 10.11 -5.90
C SER A 382 -38.90 9.32 -5.77
N ALA A 383 -38.81 7.99 -5.69
CA ALA A 383 -39.94 7.08 -5.47
C ALA A 383 -40.27 6.90 -3.97
N GLY A 384 -39.33 7.26 -3.09
CA GLY A 384 -39.49 7.20 -1.63
C GLY A 384 -38.92 5.95 -0.99
N GLU A 385 -37.95 5.31 -1.64
CA GLU A 385 -37.14 4.27 -1.03
C GLU A 385 -36.02 4.87 -0.16
N VAL A 386 -35.54 4.10 0.82
CA VAL A 386 -34.46 4.52 1.72
C VAL A 386 -33.12 4.31 1.03
N VAL A 387 -32.59 5.37 0.43
CA VAL A 387 -31.27 5.38 -0.22
C VAL A 387 -30.20 5.95 0.69
N ASN A 388 -30.57 6.96 1.49
CA ASN A 388 -29.72 7.58 2.50
C ASN A 388 -30.13 7.12 3.92
N GLU A 389 -29.59 7.75 4.96
CA GLU A 389 -29.89 7.40 6.37
C GLU A 389 -31.38 7.48 6.72
N GLU A 390 -32.11 8.43 6.12
CA GLU A 390 -33.53 8.63 6.35
C GLU A 390 -34.33 8.70 5.04
N ASN A 391 -35.62 8.36 5.12
CA ASN A 391 -36.52 8.48 3.98
C ASN A 391 -36.85 9.96 3.71
N LEU A 392 -36.50 10.46 2.52
CA LEU A 392 -36.76 11.84 2.11
C LEU A 392 -38.23 12.27 2.31
N PHE A 393 -39.20 11.38 2.04
CA PHE A 393 -40.61 11.73 2.17
C PHE A 393 -41.04 11.96 3.63
N ILE A 394 -40.36 11.32 4.60
CA ILE A 394 -40.60 11.58 6.03
C ILE A 394 -40.14 13.00 6.38
N ILE A 395 -38.94 13.39 5.91
CA ILE A 395 -38.39 14.73 6.13
C ILE A 395 -39.29 15.78 5.47
N LEU A 396 -39.66 15.58 4.20
CA LEU A 396 -40.55 16.50 3.47
C LEU A 396 -41.92 16.62 4.13
N ARG A 397 -42.48 15.52 4.65
CA ARG A 397 -43.76 15.53 5.37
C ARG A 397 -43.71 16.43 6.59
N SER A 398 -42.61 16.46 7.34
CA SER A 398 -42.47 17.35 8.49
C SER A 398 -42.54 18.83 8.08
N HIS A 399 -41.91 19.20 6.96
CA HIS A 399 -41.98 20.56 6.43
C HIS A 399 -43.38 20.91 5.91
N PHE A 400 -44.06 19.99 5.23
CA PHE A 400 -45.45 20.20 4.80
C PHE A 400 -46.44 20.28 5.97
N GLN A 401 -46.16 19.63 7.09
CA GLN A 401 -46.94 19.79 8.32
C GLN A 401 -46.80 21.20 8.89
N LEU A 402 -45.59 21.78 8.88
CA LEU A 402 -45.37 23.18 9.30
C LEU A 402 -46.15 24.16 8.41
N TRP A 403 -46.15 23.94 7.10
CA TRP A 403 -47.00 24.70 6.16
C TRP A 403 -48.49 24.62 6.53
N ASN A 404 -48.99 23.42 6.83
CA ASN A 404 -50.37 23.23 7.23
C ASN A 404 -50.69 23.91 8.57
N THR A 405 -49.75 23.90 9.52
CA THR A 405 -49.89 24.65 10.78
C THR A 405 -49.96 26.15 10.53
N GLU A 406 -49.15 26.70 9.63
CA GLU A 406 -49.20 28.13 9.27
C GLU A 406 -50.54 28.51 8.63
N LEU A 407 -51.07 27.64 7.76
CA LEU A 407 -52.40 27.79 7.17
C LEU A 407 -53.50 27.83 8.25
N LEU A 408 -53.45 26.92 9.22
CA LEU A 408 -54.42 26.85 10.33
C LEU A 408 -54.30 28.06 11.27
N ASN A 409 -53.09 28.49 11.63
CA ASN A 409 -52.87 29.69 12.44
C ASN A 409 -53.41 30.96 11.74
N SER A 410 -53.37 31.00 10.41
CA SER A 410 -53.98 32.09 9.64
C SER A 410 -55.51 32.18 9.82
N GLN A 411 -56.17 31.06 10.14
CA GLN A 411 -57.62 31.01 10.44
C GLN A 411 -57.96 31.63 11.81
N GLU A 412 -57.06 31.61 12.79
CA GLU A 412 -57.32 32.29 14.07
C GLU A 412 -57.24 33.81 13.93
N SER A 413 -56.29 34.29 13.12
CA SER A 413 -56.17 35.71 12.79
C SER A 413 -57.31 36.21 11.88
N TYR A 414 -58.02 35.29 11.22
CA TYR A 414 -59.09 35.56 10.26
C TYR A 414 -60.34 36.12 10.93
N ALA A 415 -60.81 35.53 12.04
CA ALA A 415 -62.04 35.97 12.72
C ALA A 415 -62.02 37.48 13.06
N LYS A 416 -60.84 37.97 13.50
CA LYS A 416 -60.61 39.39 13.79
C LYS A 416 -60.59 40.24 12.51
N MET A 417 -59.94 39.81 11.44
CA MET A 417 -59.88 40.55 10.17
C MET A 417 -61.23 40.63 9.46
N VAL A 418 -62.05 39.58 9.54
CA VAL A 418 -63.41 39.59 8.99
C VAL A 418 -64.28 40.58 9.75
N GLN A 419 -64.22 40.57 11.08
CA GLN A 419 -64.93 41.54 11.90
C GLN A 419 -64.47 42.98 11.61
N ASP A 420 -63.16 43.21 11.47
CA ASP A 420 -62.62 44.54 11.18
C ASP A 420 -62.99 45.01 9.77
N ALA A 421 -62.93 44.14 8.75
CA ALA A 421 -63.30 44.48 7.38
C ALA A 421 -64.80 44.69 7.21
N ALA A 422 -65.63 43.90 7.90
CA ALA A 422 -67.08 44.09 7.95
C ALA A 422 -67.42 45.43 8.63
N LYS A 423 -66.79 45.75 9.77
CA LYS A 423 -66.95 47.04 10.45
C LYS A 423 -66.47 48.24 9.61
N GLU A 424 -65.31 48.12 8.96
CA GLU A 424 -64.76 49.17 8.10
C GLU A 424 -65.66 49.44 6.89
N TYR A 425 -66.19 48.37 6.30
CA TYR A 425 -67.15 48.49 5.20
C TYR A 425 -68.44 49.16 5.65
N ASP A 426 -69.03 48.71 6.75
CA ASP A 426 -70.23 49.30 7.35
C ASP A 426 -70.02 50.79 7.61
N LEU A 427 -68.89 51.19 8.19
CA LEU A 427 -68.59 52.60 8.46
C LEU A 427 -68.50 53.46 7.18
N LYS A 428 -67.98 52.91 6.07
CA LYS A 428 -67.74 53.65 4.82
C LYS A 428 -68.95 53.68 3.87
N HIS A 429 -69.88 52.73 3.97
CA HIS A 429 -70.94 52.52 2.98
C HIS A 429 -72.37 52.57 3.57
N ARG A 430 -72.51 52.67 4.89
CA ARG A 430 -73.81 52.78 5.57
C ARG A 430 -74.59 54.02 5.11
N GLY A 431 -75.78 53.76 4.58
CA GLY A 431 -76.71 54.78 4.07
C GLY A 431 -77.03 54.65 2.57
N ARG A 432 -76.28 53.84 1.80
CA ARG A 432 -76.61 53.51 0.40
C ARG A 432 -77.31 52.14 0.23
N GLU A 433 -77.07 51.19 1.13
CA GLU A 433 -77.60 49.82 1.05
C GLU A 433 -78.70 49.61 2.12
N LEU A 434 -79.78 48.90 1.75
CA LEU A 434 -80.87 48.53 2.66
C LEU A 434 -80.40 47.47 3.67
N PRO A 435 -80.94 47.43 4.91
CA PRO A 435 -80.71 46.33 5.84
C PRO A 435 -81.06 44.99 5.19
N GLY A 436 -80.10 44.05 5.14
CA GLY A 436 -80.29 42.69 4.61
C GLY A 436 -79.53 42.34 3.33
N PHE A 437 -78.84 43.28 2.67
CA PHE A 437 -78.02 43.02 1.48
C PHE A 437 -76.53 42.93 1.83
N SER A 438 -75.90 41.81 1.47
CA SER A 438 -74.46 41.58 1.61
C SER A 438 -73.73 41.92 0.31
N ASN A 439 -72.74 42.82 0.34
CA ASN A 439 -72.02 43.21 -0.87
C ASN A 439 -70.88 42.23 -1.21
N TYR A 440 -71.00 41.54 -2.35
CA TYR A 440 -70.00 40.60 -2.86
C TYR A 440 -68.60 41.21 -2.99
N LYS A 441 -68.48 42.52 -3.24
CA LYS A 441 -67.17 43.19 -3.36
C LYS A 441 -66.40 43.16 -2.04
N VAL A 442 -67.09 43.20 -0.90
CA VAL A 442 -66.46 43.08 0.43
C VAL A 442 -65.93 41.68 0.63
N PHE A 443 -66.71 40.68 0.21
CA PHE A 443 -66.35 39.28 0.29
C PHE A 443 -65.06 39.03 -0.51
N GLU A 444 -65.06 39.51 -1.75
CA GLU A 444 -63.93 39.45 -2.67
C GLU A 444 -62.68 40.15 -2.09
N MET A 445 -62.80 41.38 -1.58
CA MET A 445 -61.68 42.11 -1.01
C MET A 445 -61.05 41.41 0.21
N VAL A 446 -61.86 40.81 1.09
CA VAL A 446 -61.36 40.12 2.27
C VAL A 446 -60.62 38.85 1.88
N VAL A 447 -61.20 38.03 0.98
CA VAL A 447 -60.53 36.84 0.44
C VAL A 447 -59.18 37.22 -0.20
N GLN A 448 -59.17 38.23 -1.07
CA GLN A 448 -57.95 38.69 -1.75
C GLN A 448 -56.85 39.12 -0.77
N LYS A 449 -57.23 39.82 0.30
CA LYS A 449 -56.29 40.26 1.35
C LYS A 449 -55.71 39.08 2.14
N LEU A 450 -56.51 38.05 2.41
CA LEU A 450 -56.09 36.87 3.16
C LEU A 450 -55.19 35.96 2.31
N VAL A 451 -55.62 35.65 1.09
CA VAL A 451 -54.86 34.85 0.12
C VAL A 451 -53.48 35.45 -0.13
N LYS A 452 -53.39 36.79 -0.29
CA LYS A 452 -52.11 37.47 -0.49
C LYS A 452 -51.13 37.31 0.69
N LYS A 453 -51.61 37.13 1.92
CA LYS A 453 -50.73 36.93 3.09
C LYS A 453 -50.07 35.56 3.11
N LEU A 454 -50.71 34.56 2.52
CA LEU A 454 -50.24 33.17 2.49
C LEU A 454 -49.14 32.93 1.42
N GLU A 455 -48.95 33.87 0.49
CA GLU A 455 -47.92 33.76 -0.56
C GLU A 455 -46.50 33.74 0.03
N GLY A 456 -46.21 34.60 1.01
CA GLY A 456 -44.89 34.66 1.65
C GLY A 456 -44.50 33.33 2.32
N PRO A 457 -45.32 32.78 3.23
CA PRO A 457 -45.00 31.52 3.88
C PRO A 457 -44.93 30.32 2.93
N ALA A 458 -45.68 30.33 1.82
CA ALA A 458 -45.56 29.31 0.78
C ALA A 458 -44.19 29.33 0.09
N LEU A 459 -43.65 30.51 -0.19
CA LEU A 459 -42.31 30.69 -0.77
C LEU A 459 -41.20 30.30 0.22
N GLU A 460 -41.38 30.56 1.52
CA GLU A 460 -40.44 30.10 2.54
C GLU A 460 -40.44 28.56 2.66
N THR A 461 -41.62 27.92 2.60
CA THR A 461 -41.72 26.46 2.58
C THR A 461 -41.02 25.87 1.36
N LEU A 462 -41.19 26.48 0.18
CA LEU A 462 -40.45 26.09 -1.03
C LEU A 462 -38.93 26.14 -0.81
N LYS A 463 -38.42 27.22 -0.22
CA LYS A 463 -36.97 27.40 0.01
C LYS A 463 -36.39 26.30 0.90
N VAL A 464 -37.06 26.01 2.03
CA VAL A 464 -36.63 24.95 2.96
C VAL A 464 -36.63 23.60 2.25
N ILE A 465 -37.68 23.27 1.50
CA ILE A 465 -37.76 21.99 0.79
C ILE A 465 -36.70 21.88 -0.29
N ARG A 466 -36.42 22.97 -1.01
CA ARG A 466 -35.37 23.02 -2.04
C ARG A 466 -34.00 22.71 -1.45
N GLU A 467 -33.66 23.31 -0.31
CA GLU A 467 -32.40 23.03 0.40
C GLU A 467 -32.33 21.57 0.85
N THR A 468 -33.42 21.02 1.42
CA THR A 468 -33.48 19.62 1.85
C THR A 468 -33.33 18.64 0.69
N VAL A 469 -34.06 18.84 -0.42
CA VAL A 469 -33.97 17.96 -1.60
C VAL A 469 -32.58 18.02 -2.22
N GLN A 470 -32.01 19.21 -2.33
CA GLN A 470 -30.65 19.39 -2.87
C GLN A 470 -29.61 18.67 -2.02
N ALA A 471 -29.68 18.78 -0.69
CA ALA A 471 -28.79 18.06 0.22
C ALA A 471 -28.87 16.53 0.03
N GLN A 472 -30.09 15.98 -0.07
CA GLN A 472 -30.26 14.53 -0.25
C GLN A 472 -29.76 14.03 -1.61
N LEU A 473 -29.95 14.80 -2.69
CA LEU A 473 -29.36 14.48 -4.00
C LEU A 473 -27.83 14.55 -3.96
N ASN A 474 -27.29 15.50 -3.19
CA ASN A 474 -25.85 15.65 -3.02
C ASN A 474 -25.23 14.46 -2.25
N ASP A 475 -25.91 13.96 -1.23
CA ASP A 475 -25.46 12.78 -0.47
C ASP A 475 -25.39 11.51 -1.34
N VAL A 476 -26.38 11.33 -2.23
CA VAL A 476 -26.35 10.23 -3.23
C VAL A 476 -25.14 10.36 -4.14
N SER A 477 -24.87 11.57 -4.66
CA SER A 477 -23.70 11.83 -5.50
C SER A 477 -22.39 11.56 -4.77
N LYS A 478 -22.28 11.94 -3.49
CA LYS A 478 -21.09 11.69 -2.67
C LYS A 478 -20.85 10.19 -2.45
N THR A 479 -21.92 9.44 -2.20
CA THR A 479 -21.85 7.99 -1.98
C THR A 479 -21.48 7.25 -3.27
N CYS A 480 -22.08 7.60 -4.40
CA CYS A 480 -21.82 6.96 -5.68
C CYS A 480 -20.46 7.31 -6.30
N PHE A 481 -19.97 8.54 -6.09
CA PHE A 481 -18.76 9.05 -6.74
C PHE A 481 -17.61 9.34 -5.77
N SER A 482 -17.59 8.68 -4.61
CA SER A 482 -16.57 8.86 -3.56
C SER A 482 -15.13 8.72 -4.09
N ASN A 483 -14.91 7.77 -5.00
CA ASN A 483 -13.62 7.49 -5.62
C ASN A 483 -13.35 8.31 -6.88
N TYR A 484 -14.34 9.06 -7.40
CA TYR A 484 -14.29 9.75 -8.69
C TYR A 484 -14.59 11.25 -8.56
N PRO A 485 -13.58 12.07 -8.17
CA PRO A 485 -13.77 13.50 -7.88
C PRO A 485 -14.36 14.30 -9.04
N PHE A 486 -13.98 13.96 -10.28
CA PHE A 486 -14.51 14.64 -11.47
C PHE A 486 -16.02 14.41 -11.63
N LEU A 487 -16.47 13.15 -11.57
CA LEU A 487 -17.88 12.80 -11.69
C LEU A 487 -18.70 13.40 -10.54
N HIS A 488 -18.16 13.38 -9.31
CA HIS A 488 -18.78 14.04 -8.17
C HIS A 488 -18.99 15.53 -8.42
N CYS A 489 -17.95 16.24 -8.88
CA CYS A 489 -18.04 17.67 -9.18
C CYS A 489 -19.05 17.98 -10.30
N VAL A 490 -19.05 17.17 -11.38
CA VAL A 490 -20.02 17.33 -12.47
C VAL A 490 -21.46 17.11 -11.99
N ALA A 491 -21.69 16.08 -11.18
CA ALA A 491 -22.99 15.78 -10.61
C ALA A 491 -23.49 16.91 -9.69
N MET A 492 -22.64 17.41 -8.78
CA MET A 492 -22.95 18.56 -7.91
C MET A 492 -23.38 19.78 -8.72
N ASN A 493 -22.57 20.16 -9.72
CA ASN A 493 -22.85 21.32 -10.56
C ASN A 493 -24.17 21.16 -11.32
N LYS A 494 -24.48 19.95 -11.81
CA LYS A 494 -25.75 19.65 -12.48
C LYS A 494 -26.93 19.71 -11.51
N ILE A 495 -26.81 19.13 -10.32
CA ILE A 495 -27.85 19.19 -9.28
C ILE A 495 -28.18 20.66 -8.97
N ASP A 496 -27.17 21.49 -8.73
CA ASP A 496 -27.36 22.91 -8.40
C ASP A 496 -28.04 23.69 -9.53
N GLN A 497 -27.61 23.47 -10.78
CA GLN A 497 -28.20 24.12 -11.95
C GLN A 497 -29.66 23.68 -12.18
N ILE A 498 -29.95 22.39 -12.03
CA ILE A 498 -31.29 21.85 -12.21
C ILE A 498 -32.22 22.35 -11.11
N GLN A 499 -31.81 22.25 -9.84
CA GLN A 499 -32.60 22.73 -8.71
C GLN A 499 -32.91 24.23 -8.84
N SER A 500 -31.93 25.05 -9.19
CA SER A 500 -32.14 26.48 -9.41
C SER A 500 -33.12 26.78 -10.56
N LYS A 501 -33.04 26.02 -11.67
CA LYS A 501 -33.99 26.17 -12.79
C LYS A 501 -35.40 25.72 -12.43
N GLN A 502 -35.55 24.66 -11.64
CA GLN A 502 -36.87 24.18 -11.22
C GLN A 502 -37.48 25.11 -10.18
N GLU A 503 -36.69 25.62 -9.24
CA GLU A 503 -37.13 26.59 -8.23
C GLU A 503 -37.81 27.81 -8.87
N VAL A 504 -37.18 28.43 -9.87
CA VAL A 504 -37.78 29.56 -10.60
C VAL A 504 -39.16 29.20 -11.18
N LYS A 505 -39.30 28.01 -11.78
CA LYS A 505 -40.60 27.54 -12.29
C LYS A 505 -41.61 27.33 -11.17
N VAL A 506 -41.20 26.76 -10.04
CA VAL A 506 -42.11 26.55 -8.91
C VAL A 506 -42.59 27.88 -8.35
N VAL A 507 -41.71 28.87 -8.19
CA VAL A 507 -42.08 30.22 -7.76
C VAL A 507 -43.12 30.84 -8.70
N GLU A 508 -42.92 30.74 -10.02
CA GLU A 508 -43.88 31.23 -11.02
C GLU A 508 -45.24 30.52 -10.86
N ARG A 509 -45.26 29.19 -10.74
CA ARG A 509 -46.51 28.43 -10.58
C ARG A 509 -47.22 28.67 -9.24
N ILE A 510 -46.47 28.89 -8.16
CA ILE A 510 -47.04 29.28 -6.87
C ILE A 510 -47.74 30.62 -7.02
N ARG A 511 -47.09 31.62 -7.64
CA ARG A 511 -47.70 32.93 -7.88
C ARG A 511 -48.96 32.85 -8.73
N GLU A 512 -48.92 32.07 -9.82
CA GLU A 512 -50.11 31.80 -10.64
C GLU A 512 -51.24 31.17 -9.82
N GLN A 513 -50.93 30.20 -8.94
CA GLN A 513 -51.91 29.59 -8.03
C GLN A 513 -52.53 30.63 -7.09
N PHE A 514 -51.73 31.53 -6.53
CA PHE A 514 -52.23 32.61 -5.67
C PHE A 514 -53.08 33.64 -6.44
N GLU A 515 -52.75 33.95 -7.70
CA GLU A 515 -53.61 34.79 -8.55
C GLU A 515 -54.96 34.11 -8.85
N MET A 516 -54.98 32.79 -9.06
CA MET A 516 -56.23 32.05 -9.24
C MET A 516 -57.08 32.01 -7.97
N GLU A 517 -56.49 31.82 -6.79
CA GLU A 517 -57.23 31.79 -5.52
C GLU A 517 -57.81 33.16 -5.11
N LYS A 518 -57.34 34.25 -5.71
CA LYS A 518 -57.95 35.59 -5.58
C LYS A 518 -59.29 35.71 -6.31
N LEU A 519 -59.60 34.79 -7.23
CA LEU A 519 -60.89 34.70 -7.90
C LEU A 519 -61.85 33.88 -7.05
N VAL A 520 -62.92 34.53 -6.55
CA VAL A 520 -63.90 33.86 -5.68
C VAL A 520 -64.79 32.94 -6.50
N TYR A 521 -64.56 31.63 -6.38
CA TYR A 521 -65.35 30.59 -7.02
C TYR A 521 -65.24 29.24 -6.29
N THR A 522 -66.38 28.57 -6.09
CA THR A 522 -66.48 27.20 -5.62
C THR A 522 -67.80 26.60 -6.09
N GLN A 523 -67.91 25.26 -6.13
CA GLN A 523 -69.16 24.58 -6.45
C GLN A 523 -70.11 24.66 -5.26
N ASP A 524 -71.40 24.90 -5.53
CA ASP A 524 -72.45 25.02 -4.50
C ASP A 524 -72.44 23.83 -3.53
N THR A 525 -72.29 22.61 -4.04
CA THR A 525 -72.28 21.38 -3.22
C THR A 525 -71.09 21.32 -2.25
N ILE A 526 -69.94 21.86 -2.63
CA ILE A 526 -68.74 21.91 -1.78
C ILE A 526 -68.90 23.00 -0.73
N TYR A 527 -69.40 24.16 -1.16
CA TYR A 527 -69.68 25.29 -0.29
C TYR A 527 -70.71 24.98 0.79
N PHE A 528 -71.86 24.41 0.41
CA PHE A 528 -72.90 24.04 1.36
C PHE A 528 -72.42 22.99 2.36
N LYS A 529 -71.58 22.02 1.94
CA LYS A 529 -70.98 21.04 2.87
C LYS A 529 -70.08 21.71 3.91
N ALA A 530 -69.27 22.68 3.50
CA ALA A 530 -68.42 23.44 4.42
C ALA A 530 -69.28 24.27 5.39
N LEU A 531 -70.34 24.90 4.89
CA LEU A 531 -71.27 25.70 5.70
C LEU A 531 -72.03 24.86 6.74
N THR A 532 -72.59 23.71 6.35
CA THR A 532 -73.33 22.82 7.27
C THR A 532 -72.46 22.22 8.37
N LYS A 533 -71.16 22.04 8.13
CA LYS A 533 -70.22 21.59 9.17
C LYS A 533 -70.06 22.60 10.31
N MET A 534 -70.37 23.88 10.07
CA MET A 534 -70.30 24.92 11.09
C MET A 534 -71.61 25.06 11.89
N GLU A 535 -72.77 24.78 11.28
CA GLU A 535 -74.09 24.94 11.88
C GLU A 535 -74.44 23.89 12.97
N GLU A 536 -73.70 22.76 13.09
CA GLU A 536 -73.90 21.76 14.16
C GLU A 536 -73.59 22.30 15.58
N SER A 537 -73.18 23.56 15.72
CA SER A 537 -72.79 24.20 16.99
C SER A 537 -73.82 25.16 17.61
N SER A 538 -75.00 25.40 17.01
CA SER A 538 -76.03 26.24 17.66
C SER A 538 -77.49 25.88 17.27
N PRO A 539 -78.47 25.95 18.20
CA PRO A 539 -79.86 25.64 17.90
C PRO A 539 -80.53 26.78 17.12
N VAL A 540 -81.12 26.43 15.97
CA VAL A 540 -81.78 27.36 15.04
C VAL A 540 -83.06 27.93 15.66
N ASN A 541 -83.08 29.25 15.90
CA ASN A 541 -84.30 30.03 16.15
C ASN A 541 -84.64 30.83 14.89
N TRP A 542 -85.78 30.55 14.26
CA TRP A 542 -86.20 31.06 12.94
C TRP A 542 -86.73 32.51 12.95
N ALA A 543 -86.22 33.37 13.83
CA ALA A 543 -86.84 34.67 14.13
C ALA A 543 -85.92 35.91 14.07
N ASP A 544 -84.76 35.87 13.39
CA ASP A 544 -83.96 37.08 13.15
C ASP A 544 -83.56 37.24 11.68
N PHE A 545 -84.24 38.16 10.99
CA PHE A 545 -84.07 38.51 9.58
C PHE A 545 -82.90 39.50 9.40
N ASP A 546 -81.72 39.16 9.93
CA ASP A 546 -80.49 39.92 9.67
C ASP A 546 -79.40 39.02 9.07
N THR A 547 -79.33 39.00 7.74
CA THR A 547 -78.32 38.27 6.95
C THR A 547 -76.87 38.71 7.26
N ARG A 548 -76.67 39.81 7.99
CA ARG A 548 -75.33 40.29 8.40
C ARG A 548 -74.67 39.39 9.45
N ASN A 549 -75.44 38.72 10.30
CA ASN A 549 -74.87 37.82 11.32
C ASN A 549 -74.31 36.52 10.71
N LYS A 550 -74.80 36.10 9.54
CA LYS A 550 -74.34 34.90 8.81
C LYS A 550 -73.17 35.17 7.86
N TYR A 551 -72.87 36.44 7.58
CA TYR A 551 -71.83 36.83 6.63
C TYR A 551 -70.41 36.36 7.03
N PRO A 552 -70.00 36.41 8.32
CA PRO A 552 -68.72 35.86 8.75
C PRO A 552 -68.62 34.34 8.56
N GLU A 553 -69.70 33.60 8.84
CA GLU A 553 -69.78 32.14 8.70
C GLU A 553 -69.64 31.72 7.23
N MET A 554 -70.33 32.42 6.32
CA MET A 554 -70.23 32.21 4.87
C MET A 554 -68.80 32.41 4.33
N LEU A 555 -68.16 33.50 4.74
CA LEU A 555 -66.79 33.79 4.35
C LEU A 555 -65.83 32.74 4.94
N GLN A 556 -66.10 32.25 6.17
CA GLN A 556 -65.25 31.26 6.84
C GLN A 556 -65.32 29.93 6.11
N ALA A 557 -66.52 29.49 5.73
CA ALA A 557 -66.71 28.28 4.94
C ALA A 557 -65.96 28.34 3.60
N TYR A 558 -65.97 29.50 2.92
CA TYR A 558 -65.19 29.68 1.69
C TYR A 558 -63.68 29.70 1.94
N TYR A 559 -63.23 30.39 2.97
CA TYR A 559 -61.81 30.47 3.30
C TYR A 559 -61.24 29.10 3.71
N GLU A 560 -62.01 28.26 4.41
CA GLU A 560 -61.63 26.86 4.68
C GLU A 560 -61.38 26.06 3.41
N ILE A 561 -62.19 26.26 2.37
CA ILE A 561 -61.99 25.61 1.07
C ILE A 561 -60.69 26.09 0.42
N VAL A 562 -60.40 27.40 0.47
CA VAL A 562 -59.13 27.96 -0.03
C VAL A 562 -57.94 27.34 0.71
N ILE A 563 -58.01 27.27 2.04
CA ILE A 563 -56.97 26.67 2.88
C ILE A 563 -56.74 25.19 2.51
N GLN A 564 -57.81 24.40 2.36
CA GLN A 564 -57.69 22.99 1.96
C GLN A 564 -57.05 22.85 0.57
N ARG A 565 -57.46 23.68 -0.41
CA ARG A 565 -56.84 23.66 -1.74
C ARG A 565 -55.35 23.99 -1.68
N LEU A 566 -54.96 25.03 -0.95
CA LEU A 566 -53.56 25.42 -0.81
C LEU A 566 -52.73 24.41 0.01
N ALA A 567 -53.34 23.75 0.99
CA ALA A 567 -52.71 22.68 1.76
C ALA A 567 -52.29 21.50 0.89
N ASP A 568 -53.06 21.18 -0.16
CA ASP A 568 -52.74 20.08 -1.08
C ASP A 568 -51.91 20.54 -2.29
N GLN A 569 -52.32 21.63 -2.94
CA GLN A 569 -51.74 22.04 -4.24
C GLN A 569 -50.30 22.51 -4.12
N ILE A 570 -49.94 23.24 -3.06
CA ILE A 570 -48.57 23.74 -2.89
C ILE A 570 -47.58 22.57 -2.68
N PRO A 571 -47.81 21.61 -1.77
CA PRO A 571 -46.97 20.42 -1.67
C PRO A 571 -46.89 19.59 -2.94
N MET A 572 -48.01 19.38 -3.65
CA MET A 572 -48.02 18.62 -4.90
C MET A 572 -47.15 19.28 -5.97
N LEU A 573 -47.27 20.60 -6.11
CA LEU A 573 -46.48 21.39 -7.04
C LEU A 573 -44.98 21.28 -6.73
N ILE A 574 -44.60 21.47 -5.47
CA ILE A 574 -43.20 21.41 -5.02
C ILE A 574 -42.62 20.02 -5.26
N GLN A 575 -43.31 18.96 -4.86
CA GLN A 575 -42.85 17.58 -5.05
C GLN A 575 -42.71 17.21 -6.54
N PHE A 576 -43.65 17.68 -7.38
CA PHE A 576 -43.60 17.39 -8.81
C PHE A 576 -42.36 18.01 -9.47
N PHE A 577 -42.11 19.30 -9.24
CA PHE A 577 -41.02 20.01 -9.91
C PHE A 577 -39.65 19.76 -9.27
N LEU A 578 -39.53 19.91 -7.94
CA LEU A 578 -38.22 19.84 -7.26
C LEU A 578 -37.69 18.42 -7.06
N LEU A 579 -38.58 17.43 -6.96
CA LEU A 579 -38.18 16.04 -6.77
C LEU A 579 -38.33 15.24 -8.05
N LYS A 580 -39.57 15.03 -8.53
CA LYS A 580 -39.83 14.10 -9.65
C LYS A 580 -39.25 14.59 -10.98
N GLN A 581 -39.45 15.86 -11.31
CA GLN A 581 -38.93 16.43 -12.55
C GLN A 581 -37.42 16.67 -12.48
N SER A 582 -36.89 17.16 -11.35
CA SER A 582 -35.44 17.28 -11.14
C SER A 582 -34.72 15.94 -11.31
N ALA A 583 -35.20 14.87 -10.67
CA ALA A 583 -34.63 13.53 -10.78
C ALA A 583 -34.59 13.05 -12.24
N ARG A 584 -35.70 13.19 -12.96
CA ARG A 584 -35.78 12.81 -14.38
C ARG A 584 -34.78 13.59 -15.26
N VAL A 585 -34.69 14.91 -15.07
CA VAL A 585 -33.76 15.75 -15.85
C VAL A 585 -32.32 15.40 -15.50
N LEU A 586 -32.01 15.21 -14.21
CA LEU A 586 -30.69 14.82 -13.73
C LEU A 586 -30.24 13.48 -14.33
N CYS A 587 -31.08 12.44 -14.28
CA CYS A 587 -30.75 11.14 -14.85
C CYS A 587 -30.46 11.21 -16.36
N THR A 588 -31.23 12.04 -17.08
CA THR A 588 -31.04 12.25 -18.52
C THR A 588 -29.72 12.99 -18.81
N GLU A 589 -29.43 14.04 -18.05
CA GLU A 589 -28.21 14.84 -18.19
C GLU A 589 -26.94 14.11 -17.74
N MET A 590 -27.04 13.15 -16.82
CA MET A 590 -25.91 12.32 -16.41
C MET A 590 -25.61 11.26 -17.46
N LEU A 591 -26.61 10.64 -18.09
CA LEU A 591 -26.39 9.69 -19.18
C LEU A 591 -25.80 10.35 -20.44
N SER A 592 -26.13 11.61 -20.72
CA SER A 592 -25.55 12.30 -21.87
C SER A 592 -24.03 12.53 -21.76
N LEU A 593 -23.44 12.36 -20.57
CA LEU A 593 -21.99 12.40 -20.36
C LEU A 593 -21.26 11.26 -21.11
N ILE A 594 -21.95 10.18 -21.45
CA ILE A 594 -21.36 9.01 -22.13
C ILE A 594 -20.80 9.36 -23.53
N GLU A 595 -21.36 10.37 -24.21
CA GLU A 595 -21.02 10.70 -25.60
C GLU A 595 -19.95 11.79 -25.77
N GLY A 596 -19.60 12.51 -24.70
CA GLY A 596 -18.77 13.71 -24.81
C GLY A 596 -17.68 13.90 -23.75
N VAL A 597 -17.57 12.98 -22.79
CA VAL A 597 -16.58 13.10 -21.70
C VAL A 597 -15.31 12.30 -22.01
N ASP A 598 -14.18 12.92 -21.70
CA ASP A 598 -12.88 12.28 -21.66
C ASP A 598 -12.88 11.17 -20.58
N LEU A 599 -12.88 9.91 -21.02
CA LEU A 599 -13.01 8.74 -20.15
C LEU A 599 -11.91 8.69 -19.08
N ASP A 600 -10.71 9.15 -19.40
CA ASP A 600 -9.58 9.14 -18.47
C ASP A 600 -9.74 10.21 -17.38
N LYS A 601 -10.40 11.33 -17.68
CA LYS A 601 -10.74 12.33 -16.66
C LYS A 601 -11.95 11.93 -15.83
N ALA A 602 -12.96 11.30 -16.44
CA ALA A 602 -14.15 10.85 -15.73
C ALA A 602 -13.86 9.77 -14.71
N LEU A 603 -13.06 8.77 -15.11
CA LEU A 603 -12.68 7.64 -14.28
C LEU A 603 -11.35 7.86 -13.57
N CYS A 604 -10.85 9.09 -13.52
CA CYS A 604 -9.67 9.42 -12.73
C CYS A 604 -10.02 9.27 -11.26
N GLU A 605 -9.37 8.33 -10.60
CA GLU A 605 -9.57 8.11 -9.18
C GLU A 605 -8.83 9.15 -8.34
N GLY A 606 -9.26 9.32 -7.09
CA GLY A 606 -8.47 10.05 -6.10
C GLY A 606 -7.05 9.48 -5.98
N SER A 607 -6.06 10.36 -5.79
CA SER A 607 -4.62 10.01 -5.79
C SER A 607 -4.27 8.83 -4.89
N ASP A 608 -5.00 8.67 -3.78
CA ASP A 608 -4.67 7.72 -2.72
C ASP A 608 -5.28 6.34 -2.98
N ALA A 609 -6.51 6.29 -3.51
CA ALA A 609 -7.19 5.04 -3.86
C ALA A 609 -6.53 4.36 -5.06
N GLY A 610 -6.21 5.13 -6.11
CA GLY A 610 -5.54 4.61 -7.30
C GLY A 610 -4.10 4.15 -7.00
N ARG A 611 -3.35 4.90 -6.19
CA ARG A 611 -1.99 4.51 -5.77
C ARG A 611 -2.02 3.22 -4.95
N ARG A 612 -2.91 3.13 -3.95
CA ARG A 612 -3.04 1.95 -3.10
C ARG A 612 -3.42 0.70 -3.90
N ARG A 613 -4.32 0.82 -4.88
CA ARG A 613 -4.66 -0.31 -5.74
C ARG A 613 -3.49 -0.75 -6.62
N ASN A 614 -2.78 0.20 -7.25
CA ASN A 614 -1.62 -0.13 -8.08
C ASN A 614 -0.52 -0.83 -7.26
N GLU A 615 -0.28 -0.36 -6.04
CA GLU A 615 0.67 -0.97 -5.11
C GLU A 615 0.22 -2.39 -4.73
N LEU A 616 -1.05 -2.58 -4.34
CA LEU A 616 -1.61 -3.90 -4.03
C LEU A 616 -1.58 -4.85 -5.24
N GLN A 617 -1.87 -4.35 -6.44
CA GLN A 617 -1.83 -5.14 -7.67
C GLN A 617 -0.41 -5.59 -7.99
N SER A 618 0.57 -4.68 -7.92
CA SER A 618 1.98 -5.01 -8.11
C SER A 618 2.48 -6.02 -7.07
N ARG A 619 1.99 -5.92 -5.82
CA ARG A 619 2.27 -6.86 -4.73
C ARG A 619 1.70 -8.24 -5.03
N ILE A 620 0.46 -8.32 -5.50
CA ILE A 620 -0.18 -9.58 -5.90
C ILE A 620 0.57 -10.23 -7.06
N GLU A 621 1.00 -9.46 -8.06
CA GLU A 621 1.78 -9.98 -9.20
C GLU A 621 3.10 -10.59 -8.74
N ARG A 622 3.87 -9.86 -7.90
CA ARG A 622 5.12 -10.35 -7.30
C ARG A 622 4.89 -11.63 -6.49
N LEU A 623 3.92 -11.62 -5.57
CA LEU A 623 3.59 -12.78 -4.73
C LEU A 623 3.10 -13.99 -5.55
N SER A 624 2.33 -13.77 -6.62
CA SER A 624 1.83 -14.84 -7.49
C SER A 624 2.98 -15.52 -8.24
N LEU A 625 3.91 -14.74 -8.80
CA LEU A 625 5.09 -15.27 -9.48
C LEU A 625 6.00 -16.04 -8.51
N ALA A 626 6.14 -15.56 -7.28
CA ALA A 626 6.87 -16.26 -6.23
C ALA A 626 6.19 -17.58 -5.82
N GLN A 627 4.87 -17.58 -5.68
CA GLN A 627 4.10 -18.79 -5.41
C GLN A 627 4.28 -19.84 -6.51
N GLU A 628 4.23 -19.42 -7.78
CA GLU A 628 4.46 -20.30 -8.93
C GLU A 628 5.84 -20.96 -8.86
N LYS A 629 6.90 -20.15 -8.67
CA LYS A 629 8.28 -20.67 -8.55
C LYS A 629 8.46 -21.61 -7.36
N LEU A 630 7.88 -21.28 -6.20
CA LEU A 630 7.92 -22.15 -5.03
C LEU A 630 7.18 -23.47 -5.27
N SER A 631 6.02 -23.42 -5.95
CA SER A 631 5.23 -24.61 -6.26
C SER A 631 5.86 -25.53 -7.31
N HIS A 632 6.65 -24.97 -8.24
CA HIS A 632 7.40 -25.75 -9.21
C HIS A 632 8.65 -26.40 -8.59
N PHE A 633 9.19 -25.81 -7.52
CA PHE A 633 10.40 -26.28 -6.87
C PHE A 633 10.16 -27.33 -5.77
N LEU A 634 9.09 -27.16 -4.99
CA LEU A 634 8.65 -28.11 -3.94
C LEU A 634 7.96 -29.33 -4.56
#